data_AF-A0A4U7JLR6-F1
#
_entry.id   AF-A0A4U7JLR6-F1
#
_cell.length_a   1.000
_cell.length_b   1.000
_cell.length_c   1.000
_cell.angle_alpha   90.00
_cell.angle_beta   90.00
_cell.angle_gamma   90.00
#
_symmetry.space_group_name_H-M   'P 1'
#
loop_
_entity.id
_entity.type
_entity.pdbx_description
1 polymer ?
#
loop_
_entity_poly.entity_id
_entity_poly.type
_entity_poly.pdbx_seq_one_letter_code
_entity_poly.pdbx_strand_id
1 'polypeptide(L)'
;MDEMLQVYFEETEELIQKAEECIISLEMEYSPTYVNELFRIAHTIKGSSHMVGYEDIGNLMHKIEDMLDYARNGSITFDQSIVSICFEGIDTVKKILISKREPDFNEDIIQLVNSASRISEKVDSFISVGKKEEKVAAPQSDTGIVSSLLNAKPKGKNKFYISFFIEDDAPMISPILMMIFNSVKDIGTLEYSSISDEYFSSNFHDKNIKILNIIICTDVEEADLNSYFTIFYVEKIDIVDLIKNKQNDVSFNVNGRNLIRTFKPDKDNFINNFKSYIELINLNSVLIILIDTSELTIIHEYEIKELIQIKKQLKSQEVGMGIIVNSLKTKRIYNIFEAISFIEKFNIYENQMDAMINSIKNEESSFKINKIAKEVYHGIHK
;
A
#
# COMPACT_ATOMS: atom_id res chain seq x y z
N MET A 1 -6.96 -15.00 45.99
CA MET A 1 -6.84 -14.14 44.80
C MET A 1 -7.74 -14.71 43.74
N ASP A 2 -8.47 -13.90 42.98
CA ASP A 2 -9.22 -14.39 41.82
C ASP A 2 -8.23 -15.06 40.85
N GLU A 3 -8.55 -16.24 40.32
CA GLU A 3 -7.65 -17.00 39.43
C GLU A 3 -7.26 -16.17 38.21
N MET A 4 -8.21 -15.35 37.72
CA MET A 4 -8.00 -14.38 36.65
C MET A 4 -7.04 -13.25 37.03
N LEU A 5 -7.06 -12.78 38.28
CA LEU A 5 -6.13 -11.75 38.75
C LEU A 5 -4.72 -12.31 38.87
N GLN A 6 -4.57 -13.54 39.37
CA GLN A 6 -3.25 -14.16 39.49
C GLN A 6 -2.58 -14.32 38.12
N VAL A 7 -3.33 -14.82 37.12
CA VAL A 7 -2.83 -14.90 35.73
C VAL A 7 -2.46 -13.52 35.19
N TYR A 8 -3.29 -12.50 35.44
CA TYR A 8 -2.96 -11.13 35.04
C TYR A 8 -1.63 -10.63 35.63
N PHE A 9 -1.37 -10.87 36.92
CA PHE A 9 -0.12 -10.45 37.56
C PHE A 9 1.09 -11.15 36.94
N GLU A 10 1.01 -12.46 36.74
CA GLU A 10 2.09 -13.25 36.13
C GLU A 10 2.38 -12.82 34.69
N GLU A 11 1.35 -12.69 33.85
CA GLU A 11 1.48 -12.24 32.45
C GLU A 11 2.01 -10.80 32.36
N THR A 12 1.52 -9.90 33.21
CA THR A 12 1.93 -8.50 33.19
C THR A 12 3.38 -8.34 33.65
N GLU A 13 3.84 -9.11 34.63
CA GLU A 13 5.25 -9.14 35.06
C GLU A 13 6.17 -9.59 33.92
N GLU A 14 5.80 -10.64 33.18
CA GLU A 14 6.57 -11.10 32.01
C GLU A 14 6.63 -10.04 30.90
N LEU A 15 5.50 -9.37 30.64
CA LEU A 15 5.42 -8.31 29.64
C LEU A 15 6.27 -7.10 30.04
N ILE A 16 6.25 -6.70 31.31
CA ILE A 16 7.11 -5.62 31.83
C ILE A 16 8.59 -5.97 31.64
N GLN A 17 9.01 -7.20 31.94
CA GLN A 17 10.39 -7.62 31.74
C GLN A 17 10.80 -7.53 30.26
N LYS A 18 9.95 -8.00 29.34
CA LYS A 18 10.19 -7.86 27.89
C LYS A 18 10.26 -6.40 27.44
N ALA A 19 9.43 -5.52 28.03
CA ALA A 19 9.48 -4.10 27.75
C ALA A 19 10.81 -3.47 28.19
N GLU A 20 11.30 -3.82 29.38
CA GLU A 20 12.61 -3.37 29.88
C GLU A 20 13.74 -3.81 28.93
N GLU A 21 13.73 -5.05 28.44
CA GLU A 21 14.71 -5.57 27.47
C GLU A 21 14.66 -4.81 26.13
N CYS A 22 13.46 -4.51 25.63
CA CYS A 22 13.28 -3.69 24.43
C CYS A 22 13.80 -2.27 24.62
N ILE A 23 13.51 -1.65 25.77
CA ILE A 23 13.94 -0.28 26.09
C ILE A 23 15.46 -0.20 26.18
N ILE A 24 16.12 -1.15 26.85
CA ILE A 24 17.59 -1.22 26.92
C ILE A 24 18.21 -1.35 25.52
N SER A 25 17.60 -2.17 24.66
CA SER A 25 18.06 -2.32 23.28
C SER A 25 17.90 -1.03 22.48
N LEU A 26 16.78 -0.33 22.67
CA LEU A 26 16.49 0.97 22.04
C LEU A 26 17.35 2.11 22.58
N GLU A 27 17.86 2.00 23.81
CA GLU A 27 18.81 2.93 24.41
C GLU A 27 20.18 2.87 23.70
N MET A 28 20.57 1.68 23.25
CA MET A 28 21.82 1.45 22.53
C MET A 28 21.73 1.85 21.06
N GLU A 29 20.67 1.41 20.37
CA GLU A 29 20.47 1.68 18.96
C GLU A 29 18.97 1.65 18.59
N TYR A 30 18.54 2.60 17.78
CA TYR A 30 17.18 2.61 17.26
C TYR A 30 16.91 1.36 16.41
N SER A 31 15.82 0.66 16.70
CA SER A 31 15.37 -0.50 15.93
C SER A 31 13.85 -0.49 15.81
N PRO A 32 13.29 -0.45 14.59
CA PRO A 32 11.85 -0.48 14.40
C PRO A 32 11.21 -1.77 14.94
N THR A 33 11.97 -2.88 14.96
CA THR A 33 11.53 -4.13 15.57
C THR A 33 11.28 -3.98 17.07
N TYR A 34 12.22 -3.38 17.80
CA TYR A 34 12.06 -3.17 19.25
C TYR A 34 10.99 -2.13 19.57
N VAL A 35 10.83 -1.07 18.75
CA VAL A 35 9.72 -0.11 18.90
C VAL A 35 8.36 -0.81 18.69
N ASN A 36 8.28 -1.70 17.70
CA ASN A 36 7.05 -2.43 17.41
C ASN A 36 6.67 -3.43 18.50
N GLU A 37 7.67 -4.11 19.06
CA GLU A 37 7.49 -5.02 20.18
C GLU A 37 7.04 -4.26 21.43
N LEU A 38 7.69 -3.15 21.76
CA LEU A 38 7.34 -2.32 22.92
C LEU A 38 5.90 -1.78 22.85
N PHE A 39 5.44 -1.39 21.66
CA PHE A 39 4.04 -1.01 21.45
C PHE A 39 3.07 -2.18 21.64
N ARG A 40 3.39 -3.38 21.15
CA ARG A 40 2.52 -4.56 21.32
C ARG A 40 2.39 -4.91 22.79
N ILE A 41 3.50 -4.85 23.52
CA ILE A 41 3.51 -5.01 24.97
C ILE A 41 2.60 -3.95 25.62
N ALA A 42 2.74 -2.68 25.23
CA ALA A 42 1.89 -1.61 25.75
C ALA A 42 0.40 -1.84 25.47
N HIS A 43 0.05 -2.25 24.25
CA HIS A 43 -1.31 -2.58 23.84
C HIS A 43 -1.90 -3.73 24.65
N THR A 44 -1.13 -4.79 24.86
CA THR A 44 -1.57 -5.95 25.66
C THR A 44 -1.77 -5.58 27.12
N ILE A 45 -0.80 -4.89 27.76
CA ILE A 45 -0.94 -4.46 29.16
C ILE A 45 -2.13 -3.49 29.31
N LYS A 46 -2.35 -2.57 28.36
CA LYS A 46 -3.54 -1.71 28.35
C LYS A 46 -4.82 -2.54 28.37
N GLY A 47 -4.96 -3.48 27.44
CA GLY A 47 -6.17 -4.30 27.29
C GLY A 47 -6.44 -5.16 28.52
N SER A 48 -5.43 -5.88 28.99
CA SER A 48 -5.55 -6.77 30.15
C SER A 48 -5.83 -5.99 31.44
N SER A 49 -5.21 -4.82 31.62
CA SER A 49 -5.40 -3.97 32.82
C SER A 49 -6.82 -3.39 32.89
N HIS A 50 -7.38 -2.92 31.77
CA HIS A 50 -8.78 -2.48 31.73
C HIS A 50 -9.75 -3.63 32.01
N MET A 51 -9.46 -4.84 31.52
CA MET A 51 -10.30 -6.01 31.74
C MET A 51 -10.42 -6.38 33.22
N VAL A 52 -9.34 -6.24 33.99
CA VAL A 52 -9.33 -6.50 35.44
C VAL A 52 -9.66 -5.27 36.30
N GLY A 53 -9.98 -4.13 35.67
CA GLY A 53 -10.39 -2.89 36.35
C GLY A 53 -9.25 -2.04 36.92
N TYR A 54 -8.01 -2.25 36.48
CA TYR A 54 -6.85 -1.44 36.86
C TYR A 54 -6.66 -0.26 35.90
N GLU A 55 -7.56 0.72 36.01
CA GLU A 55 -7.58 1.92 35.16
C GLU A 55 -6.28 2.72 35.22
N ASP A 56 -5.61 2.80 36.39
CA ASP A 56 -4.36 3.54 36.54
C ASP A 56 -3.26 3.02 35.60
N ILE A 57 -3.13 1.68 35.50
CA ILE A 57 -2.16 1.02 34.62
C ILE A 57 -2.63 1.12 33.17
N GLY A 58 -3.92 0.82 32.92
CA GLY A 58 -4.49 0.86 31.58
C GLY A 58 -4.35 2.22 30.90
N ASN A 59 -4.65 3.30 31.63
CA ASN A 59 -4.56 4.68 31.13
C ASN A 59 -3.11 5.11 30.84
N LEU A 60 -2.16 4.77 31.72
CA LEU A 60 -0.75 5.08 31.49
C LEU A 60 -0.21 4.32 30.27
N MET A 61 -0.53 3.03 30.14
CA MET A 61 -0.09 2.23 29.00
C MET A 61 -0.72 2.67 27.70
N HIS A 62 -1.97 3.15 27.72
CA HIS A 62 -2.60 3.76 26.56
C HIS A 62 -1.82 5.01 26.07
N LYS A 63 -1.37 5.88 26.98
CA LYS A 63 -0.56 7.04 26.61
C LYS A 63 0.80 6.65 26.01
N ILE A 64 1.45 5.64 26.59
CA ILE A 64 2.71 5.12 26.05
C ILE A 64 2.49 4.48 24.68
N GLU A 65 1.41 3.71 24.51
CA GLU A 65 1.00 3.14 23.23
C GLU A 65 0.78 4.22 22.17
N ASP A 66 0.01 5.28 22.49
CA ASP A 66 -0.23 6.41 21.59
C ASP A 66 1.09 7.06 21.15
N MET A 67 1.99 7.35 22.09
CA MET A 67 3.30 7.93 21.79
C MET A 67 4.12 7.03 20.85
N LEU A 68 4.16 5.73 21.13
CA LEU A 68 4.86 4.75 20.30
C LEU A 68 4.20 4.60 18.92
N ASP A 69 2.88 4.77 18.82
CA ASP A 69 2.15 4.80 17.55
C ASP A 69 2.52 6.03 16.71
N TYR A 70 2.56 7.22 17.33
CA TYR A 70 3.06 8.42 16.64
C TYR A 70 4.51 8.26 16.20
N ALA A 71 5.36 7.61 17.01
CA ALA A 71 6.77 7.42 16.69
C ALA A 71 6.98 6.41 15.54
N ARG A 72 6.28 5.26 15.53
CA ARG A 72 6.36 4.28 14.43
C ARG A 72 5.81 4.83 13.11
N ASN A 73 4.81 5.72 13.17
CA ASN A 73 4.18 6.30 12.00
C ASN A 73 5.00 7.49 11.46
N GLY A 74 6.10 7.85 12.15
CA GLY A 74 6.99 8.94 11.80
C GLY A 74 6.40 10.32 12.09
N SER A 75 5.32 10.40 12.86
CA SER A 75 4.69 11.66 13.27
C SER A 75 5.47 12.39 14.38
N ILE A 76 6.29 11.65 15.14
CA ILE A 76 7.30 12.20 16.05
C ILE A 76 8.62 11.46 15.83
N THR A 77 9.74 12.16 15.95
CA THR A 77 11.07 11.54 15.84
C THR A 77 11.32 10.68 17.07
N PHE A 78 11.61 9.39 16.88
CA PHE A 78 12.01 8.51 17.99
C PHE A 78 13.44 8.85 18.43
N ASP A 79 13.58 9.45 19.61
CA ASP A 79 14.86 9.84 20.20
C ASP A 79 14.99 9.37 21.66
N GLN A 80 16.11 9.72 22.31
CA GLN A 80 16.40 9.31 23.69
C GLN A 80 15.34 9.78 24.71
N SER A 81 14.60 10.86 24.40
CA SER A 81 13.56 11.35 25.30
C SER A 81 12.33 10.45 25.30
N ILE A 82 11.96 9.85 24.16
CA ILE A 82 10.92 8.83 24.08
C ILE A 82 11.35 7.57 24.84
N VAL A 83 12.60 7.13 24.68
CA VAL A 83 13.15 5.98 25.44
C VAL A 83 13.04 6.24 26.94
N SER A 84 13.40 7.45 27.40
CA SER A 84 13.29 7.85 28.81
C SER A 84 11.85 7.86 29.31
N ILE A 85 10.89 8.35 28.52
CA ILE A 85 9.47 8.36 28.89
C ILE A 85 8.91 6.94 28.97
N CYS A 86 9.26 6.06 28.02
CA CYS A 86 8.89 4.65 28.07
C CYS A 86 9.46 3.97 29.31
N PHE A 87 10.72 4.21 29.65
CA PHE A 87 11.35 3.67 30.86
C PHE A 87 10.63 4.14 32.13
N GLU A 88 10.40 5.45 32.30
CA GLU A 88 9.66 6.00 33.44
C GLU A 88 8.25 5.40 33.55
N GLY A 89 7.58 5.21 32.42
CA GLY A 89 6.24 4.64 32.32
C GLY A 89 6.18 3.18 32.77
N ILE A 90 7.06 2.33 32.23
CA ILE A 90 7.13 0.90 32.56
C ILE A 90 7.53 0.71 34.04
N ASP A 91 8.50 1.47 34.54
CA ASP A 91 8.89 1.45 35.96
C ASP A 91 7.73 1.84 36.88
N THR A 92 6.95 2.86 36.50
CA THR A 92 5.76 3.28 37.25
C THR A 92 4.69 2.18 37.26
N VAL A 93 4.43 1.55 36.11
CA VAL A 93 3.49 0.41 36.03
C VAL A 93 3.93 -0.73 36.92
N LYS A 94 5.21 -1.09 36.91
CA LYS A 94 5.79 -2.13 37.75
C LYS A 94 5.53 -1.88 39.24
N LYS A 95 5.77 -0.65 39.71
CA LYS A 95 5.52 -0.25 41.10
C LYS A 95 4.03 -0.30 41.47
N ILE A 96 3.16 0.20 40.58
CA ILE A 96 1.70 0.12 40.79
C ILE A 96 1.25 -1.35 40.86
N LEU A 97 1.77 -2.20 39.97
CA LEU A 97 1.46 -3.62 39.92
C LEU A 97 1.86 -4.33 41.23
N ILE A 98 3.09 -4.11 41.70
CA ILE A 98 3.58 -4.65 42.99
C ILE A 98 2.69 -4.19 44.14
N SER A 99 2.36 -2.90 44.20
CA SER A 99 1.53 -2.35 45.27
C SER A 99 0.09 -2.90 45.26
N LYS A 100 -0.48 -3.16 44.07
CA LYS A 100 -1.80 -3.82 43.95
C LYS A 100 -1.74 -5.31 44.31
N ARG A 101 -0.60 -5.98 44.13
CA ARG A 101 -0.37 -7.40 44.50
C ARG A 101 -0.12 -7.56 45.99
N GLU A 102 0.64 -6.64 46.58
CA GLU A 102 1.10 -6.65 47.97
C GLU A 102 0.65 -5.36 48.69
N PRO A 103 -0.53 -5.34 49.35
CA PRO A 103 -1.07 -4.14 49.99
C PRO A 103 -0.23 -3.59 51.15
N ASP A 104 0.67 -4.40 51.71
CA ASP A 104 1.62 -4.01 52.76
C ASP A 104 2.90 -3.36 52.19
N PHE A 105 2.99 -3.21 50.85
CA PHE A 105 4.11 -2.54 50.18
C PHE A 105 4.08 -1.03 50.49
N ASN A 106 5.14 -0.56 51.14
CA ASN A 106 5.24 0.74 51.83
C ASN A 106 5.37 1.97 50.89
N GLU A 107 5.01 1.84 49.61
CA GLU A 107 4.94 2.95 48.67
C GLU A 107 3.51 3.51 48.60
N ASP A 108 3.39 4.83 48.71
CA ASP A 108 2.13 5.52 48.64
C ASP A 108 1.55 5.42 47.22
N ILE A 109 0.54 4.57 47.03
CA ILE A 109 -0.20 4.39 45.76
C ILE A 109 -0.60 5.74 45.17
N ILE A 110 -0.94 6.72 46.01
CA ILE A 110 -1.32 8.07 45.56
C ILE A 110 -0.14 8.75 44.87
N GLN A 111 1.09 8.57 45.35
CA GLN A 111 2.30 9.11 44.70
C GLN A 111 2.60 8.42 43.37
N LEU A 112 2.35 7.11 43.28
CA LEU A 112 2.53 6.36 42.03
C LEU A 112 1.52 6.77 40.96
N VAL A 113 0.24 6.92 41.34
CA VAL A 113 -0.81 7.43 40.43
C VAL A 113 -0.51 8.87 40.00
N ASN A 114 -0.01 9.72 40.90
CA ASN A 114 0.44 11.07 40.53
C ASN A 114 1.62 11.06 39.56
N SER A 115 2.53 10.09 39.69
CA SER A 115 3.66 9.91 38.76
C SER A 115 3.18 9.47 37.38
N ALA A 116 2.22 8.54 37.32
CA ALA A 116 1.56 8.12 36.09
C ALA A 116 0.88 9.29 35.36
N SER A 117 0.18 10.15 36.10
CA SER A 117 -0.43 11.37 35.56
C SER A 117 0.61 12.33 34.98
N ARG A 118 1.72 12.57 35.69
CA ARG A 118 2.83 13.42 35.18
C ARG A 118 3.46 12.87 33.91
N ILE A 119 3.63 11.55 33.81
CA ILE A 119 4.15 10.90 32.60
C ILE A 119 3.15 11.07 31.45
N SER A 120 1.86 10.91 31.72
CA SER A 120 0.80 11.15 30.74
C SER A 120 0.81 12.60 30.22
N GLU A 121 0.98 13.58 31.10
CA GLU A 121 1.14 14.99 30.72
C GLU A 121 2.42 15.24 29.91
N LYS A 122 3.54 14.61 30.27
CA LYS A 122 4.78 14.67 29.47
C LYS A 122 4.52 14.13 28.06
N VAL A 123 3.86 12.98 27.93
CA VAL A 123 3.50 12.37 26.64
C VAL A 123 2.62 13.31 25.81
N ASP A 124 1.57 13.87 26.40
CA ASP A 124 0.67 14.80 25.71
C ASP A 124 1.41 16.06 25.26
N SER A 125 2.31 16.59 26.11
CA SER A 125 3.15 17.72 25.75
C SER A 125 4.10 17.37 24.59
N PHE A 126 4.67 16.18 24.59
CA PHE A 126 5.60 15.70 23.58
C PHE A 126 4.93 15.54 22.21
N ILE A 127 3.75 14.90 22.19
CA ILE A 127 2.90 14.78 20.99
C ILE A 127 2.48 16.17 20.50
N SER A 128 2.20 17.13 21.40
CA SER A 128 1.81 18.49 21.03
C SER A 128 2.97 19.35 20.51
N VAL A 129 4.22 19.08 20.93
CA VAL A 129 5.43 19.76 20.44
C VAL A 129 5.85 19.20 19.09
N GLY A 130 5.74 17.88 18.89
CA GLY A 130 5.90 17.25 17.56
C GLY A 130 4.91 17.79 16.53
N LYS A 131 3.69 18.19 16.96
CA LYS A 131 2.70 18.90 16.13
C LYS A 131 3.02 20.40 15.89
N LYS A 132 3.93 21.02 16.65
CA LYS A 132 4.25 22.46 16.57
C LYS A 132 5.51 22.78 15.75
N GLU A 133 6.39 21.81 15.51
CA GLU A 133 7.54 21.99 14.60
C GLU A 133 7.19 21.83 13.11
N GLU A 134 5.91 21.62 12.77
CA GLU A 134 5.36 21.94 11.45
C GLU A 134 5.10 23.45 11.29
N LYS A 135 6.16 24.27 11.33
CA LYS A 135 6.15 25.64 10.77
C LYS A 135 7.50 25.99 10.15
N VAL A 136 7.69 25.66 8.88
CA VAL A 136 7.75 26.59 7.72
C VAL A 136 8.10 25.75 6.48
N ALA A 137 7.09 25.20 5.83
CA ALA A 137 7.02 24.97 4.39
C ALA A 137 5.53 24.90 4.02
N ALA A 138 5.22 25.30 2.79
CA ALA A 138 3.89 25.66 2.27
C ALA A 138 2.81 24.53 2.44
N PRO A 139 1.51 24.88 2.37
CA PRO A 139 0.42 24.12 2.99
C PRO A 139 0.29 22.71 2.42
N GLN A 140 0.40 21.70 3.28
CA GLN A 140 0.04 20.32 2.95
C GLN A 140 -1.40 20.06 3.38
N SER A 141 -2.21 19.74 2.39
CA SER A 141 -3.58 19.26 2.46
C SER A 141 -3.69 17.95 3.24
N ASP A 142 -4.88 17.66 3.76
CA ASP A 142 -5.34 16.34 4.22
C ASP A 142 -5.04 15.23 3.19
N THR A 143 -3.81 14.71 3.12
CA THR A 143 -3.45 13.59 2.24
C THR A 143 -3.34 12.32 3.07
N GLY A 144 -4.24 11.37 2.84
CA GLY A 144 -4.18 10.06 3.47
C GLY A 144 -2.94 9.24 3.07
N ILE A 145 -2.79 8.06 3.65
CA ILE A 145 -1.59 7.20 3.54
C ILE A 145 -1.21 6.91 2.07
N VAL A 146 -2.18 6.53 1.25
CA VAL A 146 -1.95 6.19 -0.16
C VAL A 146 -1.60 7.44 -0.95
N SER A 147 -2.35 8.54 -0.79
CA SER A 147 -2.03 9.78 -1.50
C SER A 147 -0.68 10.35 -1.11
N SER A 148 -0.29 10.25 0.16
CA SER A 148 1.04 10.63 0.64
C SER A 148 2.15 9.84 -0.08
N LEU A 149 1.98 8.51 -0.20
CA LEU A 149 2.94 7.66 -0.92
C LEU A 149 2.99 7.94 -2.43
N LEU A 150 1.84 8.19 -3.06
CA LEU A 150 1.75 8.54 -4.48
C LEU A 150 2.38 9.90 -4.80
N ASN A 151 2.39 10.82 -3.84
CA ASN A 151 2.98 12.15 -3.97
C ASN A 151 4.49 12.19 -3.65
N ALA A 152 5.07 11.07 -3.24
CA ALA A 152 6.50 10.98 -2.95
C ALA A 152 7.34 11.18 -4.22
N LYS A 153 8.50 11.83 -4.09
CA LYS A 153 9.42 12.02 -5.21
C LYS A 153 9.94 10.66 -5.68
N PRO A 154 9.84 10.31 -6.98
CA PRO A 154 10.27 9.00 -7.50
C PRO A 154 11.70 8.67 -7.10
N LYS A 155 11.90 7.46 -6.59
CA LYS A 155 13.19 6.89 -6.18
C LYS A 155 13.33 5.53 -6.82
N GLY A 156 14.41 5.31 -7.56
CA GLY A 156 14.66 4.04 -8.22
C GLY A 156 14.76 4.14 -9.74
N LYS A 157 15.39 3.15 -10.34
CA LYS A 157 15.46 2.97 -11.80
C LYS A 157 14.62 1.81 -12.30
N ASN A 158 14.31 0.84 -11.44
CA ASN A 158 13.49 -0.31 -11.78
C ASN A 158 12.03 0.02 -11.49
N LYS A 159 11.12 -0.57 -12.26
CA LYS A 159 9.69 -0.35 -12.11
C LYS A 159 8.96 -1.66 -12.23
N PHE A 160 8.19 -2.00 -11.21
CA PHE A 160 7.50 -3.27 -11.11
C PHE A 160 6.02 -3.06 -10.89
N TYR A 161 5.21 -3.83 -11.60
CA TYR A 161 3.81 -4.05 -11.21
C TYR A 161 3.76 -5.27 -10.30
N ILE A 162 3.12 -5.14 -9.14
CA ILE A 162 3.05 -6.21 -8.15
C ILE A 162 1.59 -6.45 -7.75
N SER A 163 1.16 -7.71 -7.82
CA SER A 163 -0.13 -8.18 -7.30
C SER A 163 0.10 -8.97 -6.03
N PHE A 164 -0.51 -8.55 -4.93
CA PHE A 164 -0.51 -9.23 -3.64
C PHE A 164 -1.83 -9.97 -3.45
N PHE A 165 -1.77 -11.28 -3.23
CA PHE A 165 -2.92 -12.13 -2.96
C PHE A 165 -3.04 -12.33 -1.45
N ILE A 166 -4.15 -11.86 -0.88
CA ILE A 166 -4.40 -11.86 0.57
C ILE A 166 -5.30 -13.06 0.90
N GLU A 167 -4.92 -13.80 1.94
CA GLU A 167 -5.62 -15.00 2.39
C GLU A 167 -7.10 -14.76 2.70
N ASP A 168 -7.91 -15.81 2.53
CA ASP A 168 -9.36 -15.71 2.67
C ASP A 168 -9.80 -15.46 4.12
N ASP A 169 -9.07 -16.05 5.08
CA ASP A 169 -9.28 -16.02 6.53
C ASP A 169 -8.48 -14.94 7.26
N ALA A 170 -7.80 -14.05 6.53
CA ALA A 170 -7.04 -12.94 7.11
C ALA A 170 -7.93 -12.09 8.06
N PRO A 171 -7.59 -11.99 9.36
CA PRO A 171 -8.48 -11.41 10.37
C PRO A 171 -8.58 -9.88 10.28
N MET A 172 -7.53 -9.21 9.79
CA MET A 172 -7.49 -7.75 9.65
C MET A 172 -6.72 -7.37 8.37
N ILE A 173 -7.46 -6.97 7.32
CA ILE A 173 -6.87 -6.63 6.01
C ILE A 173 -6.09 -5.30 6.07
N SER A 174 -6.60 -4.28 6.76
CA SER A 174 -5.97 -2.95 6.79
C SER A 174 -4.53 -2.96 7.33
N PRO A 175 -4.20 -3.66 8.44
CA PRO A 175 -2.82 -3.84 8.88
C PRO A 175 -1.91 -4.52 7.84
N ILE A 176 -2.42 -5.53 7.11
CA ILE A 176 -1.65 -6.21 6.05
C ILE A 176 -1.30 -5.23 4.94
N LEU A 177 -2.29 -4.43 4.49
CA LEU A 177 -2.07 -3.40 3.48
C LEU A 177 -1.09 -2.31 3.95
N MET A 178 -1.16 -1.91 5.22
CA MET A 178 -0.19 -0.98 5.83
C MET A 178 1.23 -1.56 5.85
N MET A 179 1.39 -2.86 6.15
CA MET A 179 2.70 -3.53 6.10
C MET A 179 3.26 -3.55 4.67
N ILE A 180 2.40 -3.79 3.66
CA ILE A 180 2.81 -3.72 2.24
C ILE A 180 3.26 -2.30 1.90
N PHE A 181 2.48 -1.28 2.25
CA PHE A 181 2.82 0.12 1.97
C PHE A 181 4.07 0.62 2.71
N ASN A 182 4.30 0.16 3.93
CA ASN A 182 5.55 0.45 4.65
C ASN A 182 6.74 -0.19 3.95
N SER A 183 6.62 -1.44 3.52
CA SER A 183 7.67 -2.11 2.74
C SER A 183 7.98 -1.36 1.44
N VAL A 184 6.94 -0.84 0.76
CA VAL A 184 7.10 0.04 -0.41
C VAL A 184 7.87 1.31 -0.06
N LYS A 185 7.54 1.97 1.04
CA LYS A 185 8.20 3.20 1.52
C LYS A 185 9.69 2.97 1.82
N ASP A 186 10.04 1.81 2.36
CA ASP A 186 11.42 1.48 2.72
C ASP A 186 12.30 1.28 1.48
N ILE A 187 11.76 0.61 0.45
CA ILE A 187 12.56 0.20 -0.71
C ILE A 187 12.40 1.11 -1.93
N GLY A 188 11.40 1.99 -1.96
CA GLY A 188 11.09 2.72 -3.17
C GLY A 188 9.96 3.73 -3.04
N THR A 189 9.25 3.92 -4.15
CA THR A 189 8.18 4.91 -4.29
C THR A 189 6.98 4.30 -4.98
N LEU A 190 5.81 4.58 -4.42
CA LEU A 190 4.54 4.11 -4.95
C LEU A 190 4.13 5.00 -6.13
N GLU A 191 3.85 4.40 -7.27
CA GLU A 191 3.40 5.08 -8.48
C GLU A 191 1.93 4.81 -8.83
N TYR A 192 1.38 3.73 -8.29
CA TYR A 192 -0.01 3.32 -8.44
C TYR A 192 -0.41 2.41 -7.29
N SER A 193 -1.67 2.48 -6.90
CA SER A 193 -2.34 1.53 -6.02
C SER A 193 -3.75 1.31 -6.53
N SER A 194 -4.24 0.06 -6.47
CA SER A 194 -5.62 -0.28 -6.80
C SER A 194 -6.62 0.16 -5.73
N ILE A 195 -6.14 0.70 -4.62
CA ILE A 195 -6.93 1.25 -3.51
C ILE A 195 -6.52 2.70 -3.25
N SER A 196 -7.44 3.51 -2.76
CA SER A 196 -7.23 4.90 -2.36
C SER A 196 -7.34 5.04 -0.83
N ASP A 197 -7.13 6.27 -0.33
CA ASP A 197 -7.30 6.61 1.09
C ASP A 197 -8.72 6.32 1.61
N GLU A 198 -9.72 6.33 0.74
CA GLU A 198 -11.10 6.01 1.08
C GLU A 198 -11.23 4.62 1.71
N TYR A 199 -10.37 3.67 1.30
CA TYR A 199 -10.35 2.32 1.87
C TYR A 199 -10.08 2.32 3.38
N PHE A 200 -9.24 3.24 3.85
CA PHE A 200 -8.86 3.35 5.25
C PHE A 200 -9.79 4.27 6.05
N SER A 201 -10.77 4.90 5.41
CA SER A 201 -11.76 5.74 6.08
C SER A 201 -12.79 4.89 6.82
N SER A 202 -13.31 5.41 7.93
CA SER A 202 -14.28 4.75 8.82
C SER A 202 -15.62 4.38 8.16
N ASN A 203 -15.84 4.75 6.89
CA ASN A 203 -17.07 4.46 6.14
C ASN A 203 -16.96 3.24 5.20
N PHE A 204 -15.79 2.61 5.07
CA PHE A 204 -15.53 1.50 4.13
C PHE A 204 -15.26 0.16 4.83
N HIS A 205 -16.14 -0.25 5.73
CA HIS A 205 -15.97 -1.51 6.48
C HIS A 205 -16.24 -2.80 5.69
N ASP A 206 -16.67 -2.72 4.41
CA ASP A 206 -17.35 -3.84 3.75
C ASP A 206 -16.71 -4.33 2.43
N LYS A 207 -15.47 -3.96 2.13
CA LYS A 207 -14.73 -4.55 0.99
C LYS A 207 -13.56 -5.39 1.49
N ASN A 208 -13.80 -6.70 1.59
CA ASN A 208 -12.73 -7.70 1.70
C ASN A 208 -11.92 -7.72 0.40
N ILE A 209 -10.88 -6.89 0.36
CA ILE A 209 -9.92 -6.90 -0.73
C ILE A 209 -9.08 -8.16 -0.59
N LYS A 210 -9.12 -8.99 -1.63
CA LYS A 210 -8.31 -10.21 -1.74
C LYS A 210 -7.09 -10.04 -2.63
N ILE A 211 -7.06 -8.97 -3.42
CA ILE A 211 -5.95 -8.67 -4.32
C ILE A 211 -5.65 -7.17 -4.24
N LEU A 212 -4.44 -6.82 -3.82
CA LEU A 212 -3.90 -5.47 -3.91
C LEU A 212 -2.94 -5.42 -5.10
N ASN A 213 -3.12 -4.43 -5.98
CA ASN A 213 -2.18 -4.19 -7.07
C ASN A 213 -1.49 -2.85 -6.90
N ILE A 214 -0.18 -2.81 -7.10
CA ILE A 214 0.61 -1.58 -7.05
C ILE A 214 1.56 -1.48 -8.23
N ILE A 215 2.04 -0.27 -8.49
CA ILE A 215 3.27 -0.05 -9.24
C ILE A 215 4.26 0.60 -8.30
N ILE A 216 5.46 0.03 -8.20
CA ILE A 216 6.57 0.58 -7.41
C ILE A 216 7.73 0.95 -8.34
N CYS A 217 8.36 2.08 -8.06
CA CYS A 217 9.68 2.44 -8.57
C CYS A 217 10.72 2.22 -7.46
N THR A 218 11.81 1.51 -7.73
CA THR A 218 12.82 1.11 -6.74
C THR A 218 14.20 0.86 -7.38
N ASP A 219 15.27 0.90 -6.59
CA ASP A 219 16.61 0.44 -7.01
C ASP A 219 16.84 -1.05 -6.69
N VAL A 220 15.91 -1.70 -5.98
CA VAL A 220 15.95 -3.14 -5.68
C VAL A 220 15.76 -3.95 -6.96
N GLU A 221 16.49 -5.06 -7.09
CA GLU A 221 16.35 -5.99 -8.21
C GLU A 221 15.16 -6.93 -8.02
N GLU A 222 14.57 -7.39 -9.13
CA GLU A 222 13.38 -8.27 -9.12
C GLU A 222 13.54 -9.51 -8.21
N ALA A 223 14.74 -10.11 -8.21
CA ALA A 223 15.05 -11.32 -7.44
C ALA A 223 14.93 -11.11 -5.92
N ASP A 224 15.16 -9.89 -5.43
CA ASP A 224 15.21 -9.57 -4.01
C ASP A 224 13.84 -9.08 -3.47
N LEU A 225 12.91 -8.68 -4.35
CA LEU A 225 11.62 -8.11 -3.95
C LEU A 225 10.80 -9.03 -3.05
N ASN A 226 10.84 -10.34 -3.28
CA ASN A 226 10.13 -11.32 -2.45
C ASN A 226 10.54 -11.23 -0.97
N SER A 227 11.81 -10.95 -0.68
CA SER A 227 12.31 -10.86 0.69
C SER A 227 11.76 -9.64 1.43
N TYR A 228 11.49 -8.54 0.72
CA TYR A 228 10.89 -7.33 1.32
C TYR A 228 9.37 -7.45 1.52
N PHE A 229 8.73 -8.34 0.77
CA PHE A 229 7.28 -8.55 0.80
C PHE A 229 6.87 -9.86 1.49
N THR A 230 7.73 -10.40 2.35
CA THR A 230 7.39 -11.52 3.22
C THR A 230 6.49 -11.01 4.36
N ILE A 231 5.18 -10.99 4.10
CA ILE A 231 4.16 -10.42 4.98
C ILE A 231 3.15 -11.53 5.30
N PHE A 232 2.82 -11.67 6.59
CA PHE A 232 1.87 -12.68 7.05
C PHE A 232 0.48 -12.45 6.41
N TYR A 233 -0.22 -13.53 6.06
CA TYR A 233 -1.49 -13.53 5.30
C TYR A 233 -1.40 -13.02 3.85
N VAL A 234 -0.19 -12.78 3.32
CA VAL A 234 0.04 -12.65 1.88
C VAL A 234 0.50 -14.00 1.36
N GLU A 235 -0.40 -14.72 0.71
CA GLU A 235 -0.14 -16.08 0.22
C GLU A 235 0.83 -16.09 -0.96
N LYS A 236 0.67 -15.11 -1.85
CA LYS A 236 1.39 -15.03 -3.11
C LYS A 236 1.60 -13.57 -3.52
N ILE A 237 2.76 -13.31 -4.13
CA ILE A 237 2.98 -12.10 -4.92
C ILE A 237 3.33 -12.47 -6.35
N ASP A 238 2.74 -11.76 -7.32
CA ASP A 238 3.14 -11.81 -8.72
C ASP A 238 3.81 -10.50 -9.10
N ILE A 239 5.00 -10.59 -9.70
CA ILE A 239 5.84 -9.44 -10.05
C ILE A 239 6.02 -9.39 -11.57
N VAL A 240 5.83 -8.21 -12.16
CA VAL A 240 6.09 -7.95 -13.57
C VAL A 240 7.06 -6.78 -13.71
N ASP A 241 8.25 -7.03 -14.26
CA ASP A 241 9.22 -5.99 -14.62
C ASP A 241 8.72 -5.16 -15.81
N LEU A 242 8.51 -3.87 -15.58
CA LEU A 242 7.98 -2.93 -16.58
C LEU A 242 9.09 -2.33 -17.47
N ILE A 243 10.38 -2.54 -17.15
CA ILE A 243 11.52 -1.91 -17.82
C ILE A 243 12.39 -2.92 -18.58
N LYS A 244 12.56 -4.17 -18.12
CA LYS A 244 13.36 -5.18 -18.84
C LYS A 244 12.73 -5.66 -20.14
N ASN A 245 11.42 -5.48 -20.34
CA ASN A 245 10.70 -5.82 -21.57
C ASN A 245 10.95 -4.81 -22.72
N LYS A 246 12.20 -4.39 -22.94
CA LYS A 246 12.62 -3.47 -24.02
C LYS A 246 12.66 -4.12 -25.42
N GLN A 247 12.44 -5.43 -25.54
CA GLN A 247 12.37 -6.11 -26.84
C GLN A 247 10.91 -6.35 -27.27
N ASN A 248 10.36 -5.36 -27.96
CA ASN A 248 9.23 -5.40 -28.92
C ASN A 248 7.88 -6.04 -28.55
N ASP A 249 7.71 -6.66 -27.39
CA ASP A 249 6.40 -7.11 -26.91
C ASP A 249 6.35 -7.00 -25.38
N VAL A 250 5.96 -5.82 -24.87
CA VAL A 250 5.64 -5.68 -23.44
C VAL A 250 4.37 -6.49 -23.17
N SER A 251 4.55 -7.73 -22.71
CA SER A 251 3.43 -8.57 -22.28
C SER A 251 3.09 -8.26 -20.82
N PHE A 252 1.89 -7.74 -20.57
CA PHE A 252 1.38 -7.62 -19.21
C PHE A 252 0.63 -8.89 -18.86
N ASN A 253 1.37 -9.88 -18.38
CA ASN A 253 0.81 -11.16 -18.01
C ASN A 253 0.40 -11.12 -16.54
N VAL A 254 -0.90 -11.29 -16.29
CA VAL A 254 -1.42 -11.58 -14.94
C VAL A 254 -1.89 -13.02 -14.96
N ASN A 255 -1.26 -13.87 -14.14
CA ASN A 255 -1.51 -15.32 -14.10
C ASN A 255 -1.52 -15.99 -15.49
N GLY A 256 -0.52 -15.68 -16.33
CA GLY A 256 -0.37 -16.27 -17.66
C GLY A 256 -1.31 -15.73 -18.75
N ARG A 257 -2.21 -14.79 -18.42
CA ARG A 257 -3.05 -14.09 -19.40
C ARG A 257 -2.41 -12.73 -19.75
N ASN A 258 -2.06 -12.55 -21.01
CA ASN A 258 -1.60 -11.26 -21.49
C ASN A 258 -2.79 -10.31 -21.69
N LEU A 259 -2.90 -9.34 -20.79
CA LEU A 259 -3.96 -8.34 -20.73
C LEU A 259 -3.78 -7.23 -21.77
N ILE A 260 -2.58 -7.08 -22.35
CA ILE A 260 -2.28 -6.01 -23.31
C ILE A 260 -1.92 -6.62 -24.64
N ARG A 261 -2.69 -6.29 -25.66
CA ARG A 261 -2.49 -6.80 -27.01
C ARG A 261 -2.05 -5.67 -27.92
N THR A 262 -0.88 -5.79 -28.53
CA THR A 262 -0.41 -4.82 -29.52
C THR A 262 -0.65 -5.38 -30.91
N PHE A 263 -1.33 -4.61 -31.75
CA PHE A 263 -1.49 -4.85 -33.17
C PHE A 263 -0.61 -3.86 -33.93
N LYS A 264 0.29 -4.39 -34.75
CA LYS A 264 1.14 -3.58 -35.61
C LYS A 264 0.64 -3.67 -37.05
N PRO A 265 -0.09 -2.67 -37.55
CA PRO A 265 -0.54 -2.64 -38.93
C PRO A 265 0.63 -2.62 -39.92
N ASP A 266 0.51 -3.44 -40.95
CA ASP A 266 1.26 -3.32 -42.18
C ASP A 266 0.71 -2.16 -43.05
N LYS A 267 1.45 -1.82 -44.11
CA LYS A 267 1.12 -0.67 -44.98
C LYS A 267 -0.17 -0.85 -45.78
N ASP A 268 -0.61 -2.08 -45.98
CA ASP A 268 -1.74 -2.43 -46.84
C ASP A 268 -2.88 -3.05 -46.02
N ASN A 269 -4.11 -2.64 -46.28
CA ASN A 269 -5.32 -3.27 -45.73
C ASN A 269 -5.45 -3.23 -44.19
N PHE A 270 -4.88 -2.22 -43.54
CA PHE A 270 -4.87 -2.00 -42.10
C PHE A 270 -6.18 -2.39 -41.41
N ILE A 271 -7.30 -1.77 -41.80
CA ILE A 271 -8.55 -1.95 -41.05
C ILE A 271 -9.10 -3.37 -41.11
N ASN A 272 -8.94 -4.07 -42.25
CA ASN A 272 -9.41 -5.43 -42.41
C ASN A 272 -8.52 -6.40 -41.64
N ASN A 273 -7.20 -6.20 -41.70
CA ASN A 273 -6.24 -6.98 -40.92
C ASN A 273 -6.50 -6.80 -39.41
N PHE A 274 -6.85 -5.59 -38.97
CA PHE A 274 -7.20 -5.32 -37.58
C PHE A 274 -8.50 -6.01 -37.14
N LYS A 275 -9.54 -6.02 -37.99
CA LYS A 275 -10.78 -6.76 -37.72
C LYS A 275 -10.53 -8.26 -37.57
N SER A 276 -9.80 -8.86 -38.51
CA SER A 276 -9.43 -10.29 -38.44
C SER A 276 -8.59 -10.59 -37.20
N TYR A 277 -7.69 -9.68 -36.81
CA TYR A 277 -6.91 -9.83 -35.58
C TYR A 277 -7.81 -9.88 -34.34
N ILE A 278 -8.79 -8.97 -34.22
CA ILE A 278 -9.73 -8.93 -33.09
C ILE A 278 -10.53 -10.23 -32.99
N GLU A 279 -10.98 -10.80 -34.12
CA GLU A 279 -11.73 -12.06 -34.16
C GLU A 279 -10.94 -13.26 -33.64
N LEU A 280 -9.61 -13.23 -33.70
CA LEU A 280 -8.72 -14.31 -33.27
C LEU A 280 -8.38 -14.27 -31.77
N ILE A 281 -8.79 -13.22 -31.04
CA ILE A 281 -8.36 -12.99 -29.66
C ILE A 281 -9.52 -13.22 -28.69
N ASN A 282 -9.22 -13.85 -27.56
CA ASN A 282 -10.17 -13.91 -26.44
C ASN A 282 -10.25 -12.56 -25.71
N LEU A 283 -11.20 -11.72 -26.12
CA LEU A 283 -11.40 -10.38 -25.57
C LEU A 283 -11.73 -10.34 -24.07
N ASN A 284 -12.24 -11.43 -23.50
CA ASN A 284 -12.48 -11.53 -22.04
C ASN A 284 -11.16 -11.51 -21.24
N SER A 285 -10.05 -11.88 -21.87
CA SER A 285 -8.71 -11.88 -21.27
C SER A 285 -7.89 -10.63 -21.57
N VAL A 286 -8.46 -9.66 -22.29
CA VAL A 286 -7.76 -8.46 -22.77
C VAL A 286 -8.32 -7.23 -22.07
N LEU A 287 -7.42 -6.41 -21.53
CA LEU A 287 -7.72 -5.11 -20.96
C LEU A 287 -7.75 -4.05 -22.06
N ILE A 288 -6.72 -3.99 -22.88
CA ILE A 288 -6.57 -2.98 -23.93
C ILE A 288 -5.93 -3.58 -25.18
N ILE A 289 -6.41 -3.13 -26.34
CA ILE A 289 -5.77 -3.35 -27.63
C ILE A 289 -5.07 -2.05 -28.05
N LEU A 290 -3.77 -2.14 -28.32
CA LEU A 290 -2.93 -1.04 -28.76
C LEU A 290 -2.65 -1.18 -30.25
N ILE A 291 -2.85 -0.11 -31.00
CA ILE A 291 -2.51 -0.05 -32.43
C ILE A 291 -1.18 0.69 -32.55
N ASP A 292 -0.11 -0.03 -32.89
CA ASP A 292 1.21 0.56 -33.12
C ASP A 292 1.31 1.14 -34.53
N THR A 293 1.13 2.46 -34.62
CA THR A 293 1.13 3.17 -35.91
C THR A 293 2.54 3.45 -36.46
N SER A 294 3.60 2.90 -35.87
CA SER A 294 4.98 3.17 -36.26
C SER A 294 5.33 2.82 -37.71
N GLU A 295 4.59 1.89 -38.33
CA GLU A 295 4.76 1.50 -39.74
C GLU A 295 3.78 2.19 -40.70
N LEU A 296 2.79 2.92 -40.17
CA LEU A 296 1.82 3.65 -40.96
C LEU A 296 2.35 5.03 -41.34
N THR A 297 2.12 5.42 -42.59
CA THR A 297 2.40 6.78 -43.08
C THR A 297 1.15 7.62 -43.29
N ILE A 298 0.00 6.97 -43.47
CA ILE A 298 -1.31 7.57 -43.71
C ILE A 298 -2.39 6.71 -43.04
N ILE A 299 -3.48 7.33 -42.63
CA ILE A 299 -4.72 6.66 -42.25
C ILE A 299 -5.83 7.36 -43.03
N HIS A 300 -6.61 6.60 -43.78
CA HIS A 300 -7.69 7.14 -44.59
C HIS A 300 -8.94 7.44 -43.74
N GLU A 301 -9.78 8.36 -44.22
CA GLU A 301 -11.00 8.76 -43.49
C GLU A 301 -11.94 7.57 -43.23
N TYR A 302 -12.06 6.64 -44.17
CA TYR A 302 -12.88 5.44 -43.98
C TYR A 302 -12.32 4.55 -42.85
N GLU A 303 -11.00 4.43 -42.73
CA GLU A 303 -10.35 3.64 -41.67
C GLU A 303 -10.59 4.27 -40.31
N ILE A 304 -10.55 5.61 -40.21
CA ILE A 304 -10.91 6.33 -38.98
C ILE A 304 -12.36 6.06 -38.59
N LYS A 305 -13.31 6.13 -39.54
CA LYS A 305 -14.72 5.85 -39.28
C LYS A 305 -14.93 4.43 -38.74
N GLU A 306 -14.24 3.46 -39.33
CA GLU A 306 -14.29 2.06 -38.89
C GLU A 306 -13.62 1.86 -37.53
N LEU A 307 -12.47 2.50 -37.25
CA LEU A 307 -11.82 2.46 -35.94
C LEU A 307 -12.73 2.98 -34.83
N ILE A 308 -13.49 4.04 -35.10
CA ILE A 308 -14.49 4.58 -34.15
C ILE A 308 -15.57 3.54 -33.85
N GLN A 309 -16.06 2.83 -34.86
CA GLN A 309 -17.05 1.76 -34.66
C GLN A 309 -16.48 0.60 -33.86
N ILE A 310 -15.30 0.11 -34.22
CA ILE A 310 -14.62 -0.99 -33.51
C ILE A 310 -14.35 -0.60 -32.06
N LYS A 311 -13.89 0.64 -31.81
CA LYS A 311 -13.65 1.12 -30.45
C LYS A 311 -14.92 1.10 -29.59
N LYS A 312 -16.06 1.50 -30.14
CA LYS A 312 -17.35 1.43 -29.44
C LYS A 312 -17.76 -0.01 -29.13
N GLN A 313 -17.53 -0.93 -30.07
CA GLN A 313 -17.77 -2.36 -29.86
C GLN A 313 -16.86 -2.92 -28.75
N LEU A 314 -15.55 -2.66 -28.80
CA LEU A 314 -14.61 -3.10 -27.76
C LEU A 314 -14.99 -2.53 -26.38
N LYS A 315 -15.39 -1.25 -26.32
CA LYS A 315 -15.87 -0.63 -25.07
C LYS A 315 -17.08 -1.36 -24.48
N SER A 316 -18.01 -1.83 -25.31
CA SER A 316 -19.16 -2.63 -24.85
C SER A 316 -18.77 -3.98 -24.24
N GLN A 317 -17.55 -4.44 -24.50
CA GLN A 317 -16.95 -5.66 -23.94
C GLN A 317 -15.88 -5.37 -22.87
N GLU A 318 -15.87 -4.14 -22.33
CA GLU A 318 -14.89 -3.67 -21.33
C GLU A 318 -13.44 -3.75 -21.84
N VAL A 319 -13.21 -3.67 -23.15
CA VAL A 319 -11.88 -3.66 -23.77
C VAL A 319 -11.54 -2.24 -24.22
N GLY A 320 -10.44 -1.70 -23.73
CA GLY A 320 -9.90 -0.42 -24.18
C GLY A 320 -9.30 -0.50 -25.58
N MET A 321 -9.21 0.64 -26.25
CA MET A 321 -8.42 0.80 -27.47
C MET A 321 -7.49 2.00 -27.32
N GLY A 322 -6.21 1.79 -27.61
CA GLY A 322 -5.17 2.82 -27.59
C GLY A 322 -4.41 2.89 -28.90
N ILE A 323 -3.84 4.06 -29.19
CA ILE A 323 -2.99 4.30 -30.35
C ILE A 323 -1.59 4.61 -29.87
N ILE A 324 -0.59 3.86 -30.32
CA ILE A 324 0.81 4.20 -30.09
C ILE A 324 1.30 5.03 -31.27
N VAL A 325 1.83 6.22 -30.98
CA VAL A 325 2.38 7.15 -31.98
C VAL A 325 3.82 7.47 -31.60
N ASN A 326 4.78 6.97 -32.38
CA ASN A 326 6.20 7.23 -32.11
C ASN A 326 6.55 8.69 -32.50
N SER A 327 6.95 9.48 -31.50
CA SER A 327 7.07 10.95 -31.56
C SER A 327 8.05 11.48 -32.61
N LEU A 328 9.00 10.66 -33.08
CA LEU A 328 10.02 11.10 -34.04
C LEU A 328 9.59 11.00 -35.52
N LYS A 329 8.51 10.26 -35.86
CA LYS A 329 8.17 9.96 -37.27
C LYS A 329 6.75 10.30 -37.72
N THR A 330 5.76 10.43 -36.84
CA THR A 330 4.33 10.46 -37.25
C THR A 330 3.52 11.61 -36.67
N LYS A 331 4.05 12.84 -36.68
CA LYS A 331 3.26 14.07 -36.38
C LYS A 331 1.92 14.14 -37.12
N ARG A 332 1.85 13.59 -38.34
CA ARG A 332 0.61 13.54 -39.14
C ARG A 332 -0.46 12.66 -38.50
N ILE A 333 -0.10 11.45 -38.06
CA ILE A 333 -1.06 10.51 -37.44
C ILE A 333 -1.54 11.08 -36.11
N TYR A 334 -0.64 11.62 -35.30
CA TYR A 334 -1.00 12.34 -34.07
C TYR A 334 -2.04 13.44 -34.36
N ASN A 335 -1.76 14.32 -35.33
CA ASN A 335 -2.66 15.41 -35.70
C ASN A 335 -4.03 14.92 -36.21
N ILE A 336 -4.11 13.76 -36.85
CA ILE A 336 -5.39 13.17 -37.26
C ILE A 336 -6.22 12.82 -36.03
N PHE A 337 -5.64 12.09 -35.07
CA PHE A 337 -6.36 11.67 -33.85
C PHE A 337 -6.72 12.86 -32.95
N GLU A 338 -5.86 13.88 -32.86
CA GLU A 338 -6.18 15.14 -32.18
C GLU A 338 -7.33 15.87 -32.87
N ALA A 339 -7.31 15.97 -34.21
CA ALA A 339 -8.34 16.67 -34.97
C ALA A 339 -9.72 16.02 -34.81
N ILE A 340 -9.80 14.69 -34.65
CA ILE A 340 -11.09 13.97 -34.48
C ILE A 340 -11.50 13.81 -33.01
N SER A 341 -10.72 14.31 -32.05
CA SER A 341 -10.97 14.11 -30.61
C SER A 341 -12.34 14.60 -30.14
N PHE A 342 -12.91 15.60 -30.82
CA PHE A 342 -14.27 16.11 -30.56
C PHE A 342 -15.38 15.15 -31.02
N ILE A 343 -15.08 14.23 -31.94
CA ILE A 343 -16.00 13.18 -32.42
C ILE A 343 -15.85 11.95 -31.54
N GLU A 344 -14.61 11.49 -31.34
CA GLU A 344 -14.29 10.31 -30.55
C GLU A 344 -12.85 10.44 -30.03
N LYS A 345 -12.68 10.48 -28.70
CA LYS A 345 -11.37 10.67 -28.08
C LYS A 345 -10.60 9.36 -27.98
N PHE A 346 -9.56 9.17 -28.78
CA PHE A 346 -8.64 8.04 -28.63
C PHE A 346 -7.60 8.31 -27.54
N ASN A 347 -7.19 7.28 -26.81
CA ASN A 347 -6.03 7.38 -25.94
C ASN A 347 -4.78 7.22 -26.81
N ILE A 348 -3.92 8.22 -26.80
CA ILE A 348 -2.69 8.26 -27.59
C ILE A 348 -1.50 8.13 -26.64
N TYR A 349 -0.56 7.24 -26.98
CA TYR A 349 0.59 6.90 -26.15
C TYR A 349 1.88 7.02 -26.95
N GLU A 350 2.97 7.37 -26.29
CA GLU A 350 4.28 7.47 -26.96
C GLU A 350 4.87 6.10 -27.28
N ASN A 351 4.60 5.11 -26.43
CA ASN A 351 5.09 3.75 -26.54
C ASN A 351 4.17 2.77 -25.77
N GLN A 352 4.44 1.47 -25.92
CA GLN A 352 3.65 0.41 -25.29
C GLN A 352 3.72 0.44 -23.75
N MET A 353 4.85 0.87 -23.17
CA MET A 353 5.03 0.96 -21.71
C MET A 353 4.18 2.09 -21.12
N ASP A 354 4.17 3.25 -21.76
CA ASP A 354 3.30 4.38 -21.42
C ASP A 354 1.82 3.97 -21.50
N ALA A 355 1.44 3.28 -22.58
CA ALA A 355 0.09 2.74 -22.74
C ALA A 355 -0.30 1.77 -21.63
N MET A 356 0.61 0.86 -21.26
CA MET A 356 0.41 -0.11 -20.21
C MET A 356 0.18 0.54 -18.85
N ILE A 357 1.08 1.45 -18.44
CA ILE A 357 0.99 2.12 -17.15
C ILE A 357 -0.32 2.92 -17.04
N ASN A 358 -0.66 3.69 -18.06
CA ASN A 358 -1.91 4.48 -18.05
C ASN A 358 -3.16 3.61 -18.09
N SER A 359 -3.12 2.46 -18.76
CA SER A 359 -4.24 1.51 -18.78
C SER A 359 -4.45 0.89 -17.40
N ILE A 360 -3.37 0.50 -16.71
CA ILE A 360 -3.45 -0.05 -15.34
C ILE A 360 -3.97 1.00 -14.35
N LYS A 361 -3.55 2.25 -14.49
CA LYS A 361 -3.95 3.36 -13.60
C LYS A 361 -5.43 3.75 -13.73
N ASN A 362 -6.15 3.29 -14.75
CA ASN A 362 -7.56 3.59 -14.95
C ASN A 362 -8.45 2.75 -14.00
N GLU A 363 -9.36 3.38 -13.27
CA GLU A 363 -10.26 2.72 -12.30
C GLU A 363 -11.09 1.58 -12.91
N GLU A 364 -11.64 1.76 -14.13
CA GLU A 364 -12.40 0.71 -14.83
C GLU A 364 -11.51 -0.51 -15.12
N SER A 365 -10.23 -0.27 -15.37
CA SER A 365 -9.25 -1.31 -15.67
C SER A 365 -8.84 -2.09 -14.42
N SER A 366 -8.74 -1.42 -13.26
CA SER A 366 -8.48 -2.06 -11.97
C SER A 366 -9.50 -3.15 -11.64
N PHE A 367 -10.79 -2.87 -11.88
CA PHE A 367 -11.86 -3.85 -11.64
C PHE A 367 -11.72 -5.08 -12.54
N LYS A 368 -11.45 -4.87 -13.84
CA LYS A 368 -11.26 -5.97 -14.81
C LYS A 368 -10.00 -6.79 -14.52
N ILE A 369 -8.89 -6.15 -14.14
CA ILE A 369 -7.66 -6.85 -13.72
C ILE A 369 -7.94 -7.74 -12.51
N ASN A 370 -8.61 -7.21 -11.48
CA ASN A 370 -8.98 -7.97 -10.29
C ASN A 370 -9.91 -9.15 -10.61
N LYS A 371 -10.89 -8.95 -11.50
CA LYS A 371 -11.78 -10.04 -11.96
C LYS A 371 -10.98 -11.14 -12.65
N ILE A 372 -10.09 -10.79 -13.57
CA ILE A 372 -9.26 -11.75 -14.31
C ILE A 372 -8.30 -12.49 -13.37
N ALA A 373 -7.68 -11.77 -12.43
CA ALA A 373 -6.79 -12.36 -11.43
C ALA A 373 -7.54 -13.37 -10.53
N LYS A 374 -8.75 -13.02 -10.08
CA LYS A 374 -9.61 -13.91 -9.26
C LYS A 374 -10.05 -15.17 -10.02
N GLU A 375 -10.49 -15.03 -11.27
CA GLU A 375 -10.93 -16.17 -12.10
C GLU A 375 -9.83 -17.20 -12.28
N VAL A 376 -8.58 -16.76 -12.47
CA VAL A 376 -7.45 -17.69 -12.63
C VAL A 376 -7.06 -18.31 -11.31
N TYR A 377 -7.00 -17.53 -10.24
CA TYR A 377 -6.68 -18.04 -8.90
C TYR A 377 -7.67 -19.14 -8.46
N HIS A 378 -8.99 -18.92 -8.59
CA HIS A 378 -10.00 -19.94 -8.26
C HIS A 378 -10.05 -21.12 -9.24
N GLY A 379 -9.58 -20.94 -10.47
CA GLY A 379 -9.49 -22.01 -11.48
C GLY A 379 -8.31 -22.96 -11.28
N ILE A 380 -7.30 -22.57 -10.49
CA ILE A 380 -6.13 -23.40 -10.16
C ILE A 380 -6.40 -24.28 -8.92
N HIS A 381 -7.33 -23.88 -8.04
CA HIS A 381 -7.70 -24.60 -6.81
C HIS A 381 -8.98 -25.48 -6.95
N LYS A 382 -9.42 -25.77 -8.17
CA LYS A 382 -10.42 -26.80 -8.51
C LYS A 382 -9.78 -27.90 -9.32
#